data_AF-A0A0P7GZ27-F1
#
_entry.id   AF-A0A0P7GZ27-F1
#
_cell.length_a   1.000
_cell.length_b   1.000
_cell.length_c   1.000
_cell.angle_alpha   90.00
_cell.angle_beta   90.00
_cell.angle_gamma   90.00
#
_symmetry.space_group_name_H-M   'P 1'
#
loop_
_entity.id
_entity.type
_entity.pdbx_description
1 polymer ?
#
loop_
_entity_poly.entity_id
_entity_poly.type
_entity_poly.pdbx_seq_one_letter_code
_entity_poly.pdbx_strand_id
1 'polypeptide(L)'
;MFVVDEDEVAPQLEDWTYPTTSGKQLRINDGPDSGQVFISAYNEDGNLPPEDELGAFGDWAELNRDRLEDRSCVKKHGKRWYAWHENPPMEDILQPKLVCKDITESPHFWRDDTGEVVPRHSVYYLIPEESVEMKELQEYLNGPDATAWLEANCQRAANGFLRMQSTVLKQLPVPQEFGESHQAKLTEL
;
A
#
# COMPACT_ATOMS: atom_id res chain seq x y z
N MET A 1 8.28 5.21 -10.64
CA MET A 1 7.29 4.14 -10.88
C MET A 1 6.51 4.51 -12.12
N PHE A 2 6.11 3.52 -12.90
CA PHE A 2 5.28 3.70 -14.10
C PHE A 2 3.89 3.24 -13.74
N VAL A 3 3.02 4.23 -13.54
CA VAL A 3 1.59 4.02 -13.38
C VAL A 3 0.96 4.37 -14.71
N VAL A 4 0.09 3.52 -15.19
CA VAL A 4 -0.75 3.74 -16.37
C VAL A 4 -2.19 3.38 -16.02
N ASP A 5 -3.14 3.89 -16.81
CA ASP A 5 -4.51 3.39 -16.75
C ASP A 5 -4.51 1.95 -17.31
N GLU A 6 -5.29 1.07 -16.70
CA GLU A 6 -5.28 -0.38 -17.01
C GLU A 6 -5.65 -0.65 -18.47
N ASP A 7 -6.55 0.14 -19.05
CA ASP A 7 -6.98 0.03 -20.44
C ASP A 7 -5.94 0.54 -21.45
N GLU A 8 -4.91 1.24 -21.00
CA GLU A 8 -3.77 1.68 -21.82
C GLU A 8 -2.59 0.67 -21.81
N VAL A 9 -2.70 -0.41 -21.03
CA VAL A 9 -1.64 -1.43 -20.95
C VAL A 9 -1.58 -2.23 -22.25
N ALA A 10 -0.39 -2.28 -22.84
CA ALA A 10 -0.17 -3.12 -24.01
C ALA A 10 -0.32 -4.60 -23.60
N PRO A 11 -1.05 -5.45 -24.37
CA PRO A 11 -1.36 -6.82 -23.95
C PRO A 11 -0.15 -7.67 -23.55
N GLN A 12 1.01 -7.45 -24.17
CA GLN A 12 2.24 -8.18 -23.82
C GLN A 12 2.81 -7.84 -22.43
N LEU A 13 2.30 -6.81 -21.77
CA LEU A 13 2.73 -6.37 -20.43
C LEU A 13 1.77 -6.80 -19.33
N GLU A 14 0.65 -7.45 -19.62
CA GLU A 14 -0.38 -7.80 -18.64
C GLU A 14 0.21 -8.52 -17.40
N ASP A 15 1.04 -9.55 -17.64
CA ASP A 15 1.75 -10.32 -16.59
C ASP A 15 2.83 -9.52 -15.82
N TRP A 16 3.14 -8.31 -16.26
CA TRP A 16 4.10 -7.39 -15.65
C TRP A 16 3.42 -6.23 -14.93
N THR A 17 2.11 -6.33 -14.71
CA THR A 17 1.34 -5.29 -14.06
C THR A 17 0.72 -5.72 -12.75
N TYR A 18 0.63 -4.76 -11.82
CA TYR A 18 -0.07 -4.93 -10.56
C TYR A 18 -1.09 -3.80 -10.38
N PRO A 19 -2.37 -4.08 -10.05
CA PRO A 19 -3.32 -3.06 -9.64
C PRO A 19 -2.73 -2.17 -8.54
N THR A 20 -3.02 -0.87 -8.57
CA THR A 20 -2.45 0.07 -7.60
C THR A 20 -3.35 1.24 -7.31
N THR A 21 -3.22 1.82 -6.12
CA THR A 21 -4.05 2.95 -5.70
C THR A 21 -3.28 4.02 -4.95
N SER A 22 -3.62 5.28 -5.25
CA SER A 22 -3.16 6.45 -4.48
C SER A 22 -4.24 6.93 -3.50
N GLY A 23 -3.83 7.73 -2.52
CA GLY A 23 -4.77 8.30 -1.55
C GLY A 23 -5.80 9.23 -2.18
N LYS A 24 -5.54 9.76 -3.39
CA LYS A 24 -6.52 10.54 -4.16
C LYS A 24 -7.59 9.68 -4.82
N GLN A 25 -7.28 8.42 -5.09
CA GLN A 25 -8.17 7.47 -5.77
C GLN A 25 -9.05 6.71 -4.80
N LEU A 26 -8.60 6.49 -3.57
CA LEU A 26 -9.44 5.96 -2.51
C LEU A 26 -10.64 6.89 -2.22
N ARG A 27 -11.85 6.42 -2.52
CA ARG A 27 -13.11 7.15 -2.37
C ARG A 27 -14.07 6.37 -1.47
N ILE A 28 -14.86 7.10 -0.69
CA ILE A 28 -15.86 6.48 0.18
C ILE A 28 -16.89 5.75 -0.70
N ASN A 29 -17.28 4.55 -0.28
CA ASN A 29 -18.16 3.62 -1.00
C ASN A 29 -17.57 3.02 -2.28
N ASP A 30 -16.25 3.05 -2.45
CA ASP A 30 -15.52 2.40 -3.53
C ASP A 30 -14.56 1.33 -2.97
N GLY A 31 -13.93 0.56 -3.85
CA GLY A 31 -12.82 -0.34 -3.51
C GLY A 31 -11.45 0.35 -3.55
N PRO A 32 -10.38 -0.38 -3.17
CA PRO A 32 -9.02 0.10 -3.32
C PRO A 32 -8.55 0.07 -4.77
N ASP A 33 -9.08 -0.81 -5.62
CA ASP A 33 -8.78 -0.82 -7.04
C ASP A 33 -9.23 0.50 -7.70
N SER A 34 -8.33 1.09 -8.49
CA SER A 34 -8.54 2.39 -9.10
C SER A 34 -8.56 2.37 -10.63
N GLY A 35 -8.49 1.19 -11.25
CA GLY A 35 -8.33 1.03 -12.69
C GLY A 35 -6.96 1.50 -13.21
N GLN A 36 -5.97 1.57 -12.31
CA GLN A 36 -4.59 1.91 -12.64
C GLN A 36 -3.66 0.80 -12.17
N VAL A 37 -2.63 0.54 -12.96
CA VAL A 37 -1.65 -0.49 -12.68
C VAL A 37 -0.23 0.05 -12.63
N PHE A 38 0.62 -0.64 -11.89
CA PHE A 38 2.06 -0.47 -11.89
C PHE A 38 2.69 -1.45 -12.86
N ILE A 39 3.53 -0.96 -13.77
CA ILE A 39 4.42 -1.82 -14.54
C ILE A 39 5.65 -2.13 -13.67
N SER A 40 5.81 -3.39 -13.30
CA SER A 40 6.82 -3.90 -12.37
C SER A 40 7.79 -4.83 -13.07
N ALA A 41 9.06 -4.79 -12.68
CA ALA A 41 10.05 -5.79 -13.08
C ALA A 41 10.16 -6.94 -12.07
N TYR A 42 9.49 -6.83 -10.92
CA TYR A 42 9.53 -7.82 -9.86
C TYR A 42 8.36 -8.77 -10.03
N ASN A 43 8.62 -10.06 -9.80
CA ASN A 43 7.58 -11.07 -9.72
C ASN A 43 6.87 -11.02 -8.35
N GLU A 44 5.88 -11.89 -8.16
CA GLU A 44 5.08 -11.99 -6.93
C GLU A 44 5.89 -12.37 -5.68
N ASP A 45 7.07 -13.00 -5.84
CA ASP A 45 7.98 -13.30 -4.73
C ASP A 45 8.90 -12.11 -4.38
N GLY A 46 8.81 -11.00 -5.12
CA GLY A 46 9.71 -9.85 -4.97
C GLY A 46 11.12 -10.10 -5.55
N ASN A 47 11.28 -11.11 -6.41
CA ASN A 47 12.51 -11.36 -7.14
C ASN A 47 12.61 -10.44 -8.36
N LEU A 48 13.82 -9.92 -8.62
CA LEU A 48 14.14 -9.12 -9.79
C LEU A 48 14.90 -9.96 -10.82
N PRO A 49 14.26 -10.41 -11.92
CA PRO A 49 14.92 -11.22 -12.94
C PRO A 49 16.13 -10.50 -13.56
N PRO A 50 17.12 -11.26 -14.08
CA PRO A 50 18.20 -10.69 -14.88
C PRO A 50 17.66 -10.14 -16.22
N GLU A 51 18.45 -9.29 -16.87
CA GLU A 51 18.00 -8.50 -18.04
C GLU A 51 17.59 -9.38 -19.24
N ASP A 52 18.22 -10.54 -19.41
CA ASP A 52 17.94 -11.54 -20.44
C ASP A 52 16.66 -12.36 -20.20
N GLU A 53 16.04 -12.22 -19.03
CA GLU A 53 14.78 -12.89 -18.65
C GLU A 53 13.59 -11.92 -18.63
N LEU A 54 13.78 -10.64 -18.97
CA LEU A 54 12.71 -9.62 -18.86
C LEU A 54 11.64 -9.68 -19.95
N GLY A 55 11.87 -10.42 -21.04
CA GLY A 55 10.89 -10.59 -22.14
C GLY A 55 10.25 -9.27 -22.59
N ALA A 56 8.91 -9.24 -22.62
CA ALA A 56 8.14 -8.08 -23.04
C ALA A 56 8.34 -6.84 -22.14
N PHE A 57 8.57 -7.02 -20.83
CA PHE A 57 8.94 -5.92 -19.96
C PHE A 57 10.30 -5.34 -20.36
N GLY A 58 11.25 -6.18 -20.77
CA GLY A 58 12.57 -5.75 -21.24
C GLY A 58 12.47 -4.84 -22.46
N ASP A 59 11.66 -5.24 -23.46
CA ASP A 59 11.40 -4.43 -24.65
C ASP A 59 10.77 -3.08 -24.29
N TRP A 60 9.78 -3.08 -23.39
CA TRP A 60 9.16 -1.84 -22.90
C TRP A 60 10.13 -0.98 -22.09
N ALA A 61 10.97 -1.59 -21.25
CA ALA A 61 11.94 -0.90 -20.41
C ALA A 61 13.01 -0.23 -21.28
N GLU A 62 13.43 -0.86 -22.36
CA GLU A 62 14.40 -0.29 -23.31
C GLU A 62 13.84 0.97 -23.99
N LEU A 63 12.57 0.94 -24.41
CA LEU A 63 11.88 2.13 -24.96
C LEU A 63 11.76 3.28 -23.93
N ASN A 64 11.89 2.97 -22.64
CA ASN A 64 11.82 3.91 -21.52
C ASN A 64 13.17 4.09 -20.80
N ARG A 65 14.29 3.61 -21.37
CA ARG A 65 15.59 3.49 -20.70
C ARG A 65 16.08 4.82 -20.12
N ASP A 66 16.05 5.89 -20.90
CA ASP A 66 16.51 7.21 -20.47
C ASP A 66 15.83 7.66 -19.16
N ARG A 67 14.52 7.46 -19.08
CA ARG A 67 13.72 7.81 -17.90
C ARG A 67 14.00 6.87 -16.72
N LEU A 68 14.23 5.58 -16.99
CA LEU A 68 14.55 4.58 -15.97
C LEU A 68 15.94 4.83 -15.35
N GLU A 69 16.93 5.17 -16.17
CA GLU A 69 18.30 5.50 -15.74
C GLU A 69 18.42 6.87 -15.06
N ASP A 70 17.53 7.82 -15.37
CA ASP A 70 17.56 9.16 -14.75
C ASP A 70 17.22 9.14 -13.25
N ARG A 71 16.63 8.06 -12.75
CA ARG A 71 16.16 7.95 -11.37
C ARG A 71 17.31 7.97 -10.36
N SER A 72 17.08 8.62 -9.23
CA SER A 72 18.08 8.75 -8.15
C SER A 72 18.56 7.41 -7.59
N CYS A 73 17.71 6.39 -7.51
CA CYS A 73 18.10 5.02 -7.11
C CYS A 73 19.14 4.40 -8.05
N VAL A 74 19.09 4.73 -9.34
CA VAL A 74 20.08 4.26 -10.32
C VAL A 74 21.34 5.12 -10.20
N LYS A 75 21.20 6.44 -10.37
CA LYS A 75 22.34 7.38 -10.40
C LYS A 75 23.16 7.44 -9.12
N LYS A 76 22.51 7.39 -7.95
CA LYS A 76 23.17 7.59 -6.65
C LYS A 76 23.44 6.30 -5.89
N HIS A 77 22.61 5.28 -6.11
CA HIS A 77 22.65 4.03 -5.33
C HIS A 77 23.05 2.81 -6.17
N GLY A 78 23.38 3.00 -7.46
CA GLY A 78 23.93 1.95 -8.31
C GLY A 78 23.00 0.76 -8.54
N LYS A 79 21.69 0.94 -8.35
CA LYS A 79 20.71 -0.12 -8.64
C LYS A 79 20.69 -0.44 -10.13
N ARG A 80 20.27 -1.67 -10.46
CA ARG A 80 19.93 -2.03 -11.86
C ARG A 80 18.97 -0.99 -12.42
N TRP A 81 19.21 -0.57 -13.65
CA TRP A 81 18.55 0.59 -14.25
C TRP A 81 17.02 0.43 -14.34
N TYR A 82 16.52 -0.81 -14.38
CA TYR A 82 15.09 -1.16 -14.38
C TYR A 82 14.50 -1.46 -12.98
N ALA A 83 15.32 -1.54 -11.92
CA ALA A 83 14.86 -1.85 -10.55
C ALA A 83 14.06 -0.69 -9.93
N TRP A 84 13.18 -0.98 -8.97
CA TRP A 84 12.49 0.05 -8.18
C TRP A 84 13.38 0.68 -7.11
N HIS A 85 12.90 1.78 -6.51
CA HIS A 85 13.63 2.51 -5.46
C HIS A 85 13.91 1.62 -4.24
N GLU A 86 12.98 0.74 -3.89
CA GLU A 86 13.06 -0.27 -2.84
C GLU A 86 12.65 -1.63 -3.42
N ASN A 87 13.07 -2.73 -2.79
CA ASN A 87 12.50 -4.03 -3.13
C ASN A 87 11.11 -4.08 -2.51
N PRO A 88 10.03 -4.21 -3.30
CA PRO A 88 8.71 -4.31 -2.72
C PRO A 88 8.62 -5.60 -1.89
N PRO A 89 8.07 -5.56 -0.66
CA PRO A 89 7.76 -6.78 0.08
C PRO A 89 6.51 -7.41 -0.54
N MET A 90 6.68 -8.07 -1.69
CA MET A 90 5.55 -8.56 -2.50
C MET A 90 4.73 -9.60 -1.74
N GLU A 91 5.36 -10.47 -0.95
CA GLU A 91 4.63 -11.42 -0.08
C GLU A 91 3.66 -10.70 0.86
N ASP A 92 4.07 -9.60 1.50
CA ASP A 92 3.23 -8.79 2.39
C ASP A 92 2.19 -7.97 1.61
N ILE A 93 2.57 -7.43 0.46
CA ILE A 93 1.70 -6.52 -0.31
C ILE A 93 0.66 -7.30 -1.12
N LEU A 94 0.93 -8.54 -1.53
CA LEU A 94 0.07 -9.36 -2.39
C LEU A 94 -0.77 -10.35 -1.57
N GLN A 95 -1.42 -9.84 -0.53
CA GLN A 95 -2.37 -10.60 0.27
C GLN A 95 -3.51 -9.70 0.78
N PRO A 96 -4.64 -10.30 1.24
CA PRO A 96 -5.79 -9.56 1.74
C PRO A 96 -5.40 -8.60 2.87
N LYS A 97 -5.86 -7.35 2.77
CA LYS A 97 -5.43 -6.26 3.66
C LYS A 97 -6.44 -5.15 3.73
N LEU A 98 -6.33 -4.34 4.78
CA LEU A 98 -6.97 -3.03 4.87
C LEU A 98 -6.01 -1.95 4.37
N VAL A 99 -6.50 -0.99 3.60
CA VAL A 99 -5.72 0.18 3.17
C VAL A 99 -6.32 1.47 3.69
N CYS A 100 -5.49 2.48 3.95
CA CYS A 100 -5.92 3.81 4.37
C CYS A 100 -4.99 4.90 3.80
N LYS A 101 -5.50 6.13 3.67
CA LYS A 101 -4.73 7.27 3.15
C LYS A 101 -3.70 7.75 4.18
N ASP A 102 -2.49 8.13 3.76
CA ASP A 102 -1.53 8.84 4.63
C ASP A 102 -2.08 10.20 5.08
N ILE A 103 -2.80 10.90 4.21
CA ILE A 103 -3.39 12.22 4.48
C ILE A 103 -4.88 12.18 4.16
N THR A 104 -5.73 12.50 5.13
CA THR A 104 -7.20 12.43 4.98
C THR A 104 -7.93 13.46 5.86
N GLU A 105 -9.14 13.86 5.46
CA GLU A 105 -10.00 14.74 6.29
C GLU A 105 -10.54 13.99 7.51
N SER A 106 -10.98 12.76 7.28
CA SER A 106 -11.50 11.84 8.28
C SER A 106 -10.90 10.45 8.06
N PRO A 107 -10.59 9.68 9.12
CA PRO A 107 -10.07 8.33 9.00
C PRO A 107 -11.05 7.44 8.24
N HIS A 108 -10.52 6.61 7.35
CA HIS A 108 -11.30 5.58 6.68
C HIS A 108 -10.38 4.47 6.20
N PHE A 109 -10.88 3.23 6.27
CA PHE A 109 -10.18 2.02 5.90
C PHE A 109 -10.99 1.25 4.85
N TRP A 110 -10.34 0.88 3.75
CA TRP A 110 -10.89 0.11 2.64
C TRP A 110 -10.38 -1.32 2.68
N ARG A 111 -11.21 -2.29 2.33
CA ARG A 111 -10.82 -3.70 2.19
C ARG A 111 -10.28 -3.96 0.80
N ASP A 112 -9.09 -4.52 0.73
CA ASP A 112 -8.57 -5.23 -0.43
C ASP A 112 -8.76 -6.72 -0.16
N ASP A 113 -9.94 -7.25 -0.53
CA ASP A 113 -10.29 -8.66 -0.32
C ASP A 113 -9.51 -9.59 -1.27
N THR A 114 -9.10 -9.12 -2.46
CA THR A 114 -8.31 -9.95 -3.41
C THR A 114 -6.83 -9.98 -3.05
N GLY A 115 -6.34 -8.91 -2.43
CA GLY A 115 -4.95 -8.77 -2.04
C GLY A 115 -4.04 -8.30 -3.16
N GLU A 116 -4.58 -7.98 -4.33
CA GLU A 116 -3.79 -7.69 -5.54
C GLU A 116 -3.32 -6.22 -5.62
N VAL A 117 -3.92 -5.32 -4.83
CA VAL A 117 -3.65 -3.89 -4.94
C VAL A 117 -2.34 -3.52 -4.23
N VAL A 118 -1.35 -3.07 -5.00
CA VAL A 118 -0.09 -2.51 -4.51
C VAL A 118 -0.28 -1.04 -4.10
N PRO A 119 -0.20 -0.69 -2.80
CA PRO A 119 -0.41 0.68 -2.33
C PRO A 119 0.72 1.61 -2.77
N ARG A 120 0.37 2.83 -3.19
CA ARG A 120 1.39 3.89 -3.44
C ARG A 120 1.78 4.56 -2.14
N HIS A 121 2.88 5.30 -2.15
CA HIS A 121 3.43 6.06 -1.00
C HIS A 121 2.45 6.97 -0.22
N SER A 122 1.28 7.29 -0.79
CA SER A 122 0.21 8.05 -0.15
C SER A 122 -0.83 7.17 0.58
N VAL A 123 -0.60 5.87 0.65
CA VAL A 123 -1.51 4.84 1.18
C VAL A 123 -0.70 3.90 2.07
N TYR A 124 -1.19 3.66 3.27
CA TYR A 124 -0.71 2.60 4.14
C TYR A 124 -1.62 1.39 4.06
N TYR A 125 -1.11 0.25 4.49
CA TYR A 125 -1.87 -0.98 4.61
C TYR A 125 -1.68 -1.63 5.98
N LEU A 126 -2.64 -2.45 6.36
CA LEU A 126 -2.67 -3.27 7.57
C LEU A 126 -3.07 -4.68 7.14
N ILE A 127 -2.24 -5.66 7.47
CA ILE A 127 -2.52 -7.07 7.24
C ILE A 127 -3.08 -7.61 8.56
N PRO A 128 -4.35 -8.05 8.60
CA PRO A 128 -4.87 -8.72 9.78
C PRO A 128 -4.17 -10.07 9.99
N GLU A 129 -3.95 -10.45 11.25
CA GLU A 129 -3.51 -11.82 11.57
C GLU A 129 -4.60 -12.83 11.19
N GLU A 130 -4.22 -14.10 10.97
CA GLU A 130 -5.14 -15.15 10.52
C GLU A 130 -6.37 -15.33 11.43
N SER A 131 -6.24 -15.04 12.73
CA SER A 131 -7.33 -15.13 13.71
C SER A 131 -8.29 -13.94 13.70
N VAL A 132 -7.97 -12.86 12.97
CA VAL A 132 -8.73 -11.61 12.96
C VAL A 132 -9.56 -11.53 11.68
N GLU A 133 -10.88 -11.47 11.83
CA GLU A 133 -11.77 -11.31 10.68
C GLU A 133 -11.66 -9.88 10.13
N MET A 134 -11.32 -9.76 8.84
CA MET A 134 -10.97 -8.48 8.23
C MET A 134 -12.16 -7.51 8.16
N LYS A 135 -13.38 -8.01 7.97
CA LYS A 135 -14.58 -7.17 7.94
C LYS A 135 -14.93 -6.65 9.35
N GLU A 136 -14.85 -7.46 10.40
CA GLU A 136 -15.03 -7.04 11.80
C GLU A 136 -13.99 -6.00 12.20
N LEU A 137 -12.72 -6.21 11.82
CA LEU A 137 -11.66 -5.22 12.03
C LEU A 137 -11.96 -3.91 11.28
N GLN A 138 -12.39 -3.98 10.02
CA GLN A 138 -12.78 -2.80 9.25
C GLN A 138 -13.94 -2.04 9.93
N GLU A 139 -14.97 -2.76 10.37
CA GLU A 139 -16.13 -2.18 11.06
C GLU A 139 -15.70 -1.43 12.33
N TYR A 140 -14.79 -2.01 13.12
CA TYR A 140 -14.22 -1.35 14.30
C TYR A 140 -13.40 -0.10 13.91
N LEU A 141 -12.47 -0.23 12.96
CA LEU A 141 -11.56 0.85 12.56
C LEU A 141 -12.29 2.04 11.93
N ASN A 142 -13.41 1.79 11.25
CA ASN A 142 -14.31 2.82 10.72
C ASN A 142 -15.38 3.25 11.74
N GLY A 143 -15.39 2.66 12.93
CA GLY A 143 -16.32 2.96 14.02
C GLY A 143 -15.98 4.24 14.77
N PRO A 144 -16.89 4.69 15.66
CA PRO A 144 -16.74 5.96 16.38
C PRO A 144 -15.55 5.99 17.33
N ASP A 145 -15.24 4.88 18.00
CA ASP A 145 -14.16 4.81 18.99
C ASP A 145 -12.79 4.96 18.33
N ALA A 146 -12.53 4.17 17.27
CA ALA A 146 -11.30 4.25 16.50
C ALA A 146 -11.15 5.63 15.83
N THR A 147 -12.24 6.16 15.25
CA THR A 147 -12.27 7.49 14.64
C THR A 147 -11.91 8.58 15.64
N ALA A 148 -12.56 8.61 16.80
CA ALA A 148 -12.30 9.61 17.83
C ALA A 148 -10.86 9.53 18.35
N TRP A 149 -10.33 8.31 18.53
CA TRP A 149 -8.94 8.12 18.93
C TRP A 149 -7.98 8.63 17.86
N LEU A 150 -8.19 8.31 16.59
CA LEU A 150 -7.34 8.75 15.48
C LEU A 150 -7.37 10.27 15.31
N GLU A 151 -8.55 10.90 15.42
CA GLU A 151 -8.67 12.36 15.37
C GLU A 151 -7.93 13.08 16.50
N ALA A 152 -7.87 12.46 17.68
CA ALA A 152 -7.18 13.00 18.85
C ALA A 152 -5.65 12.78 18.80
N ASN A 153 -5.17 11.71 18.17
CA ASN A 153 -3.76 11.30 18.24
C ASN A 153 -2.97 11.53 16.95
N CYS A 154 -3.62 11.63 15.78
CA CYS A 154 -2.93 11.91 14.53
C CYS A 154 -2.43 13.35 14.47
N GLN A 155 -1.23 13.52 13.90
CA GLN A 155 -0.71 14.85 13.58
C GLN A 155 -1.58 15.53 12.50
N ARG A 156 -1.62 16.86 12.53
CA ARG A 156 -2.31 17.66 11.52
C ARG A 156 -1.35 18.04 10.39
N ALA A 157 -1.73 17.74 9.17
CA ALA A 157 -1.10 18.20 7.95
C ALA A 157 -1.65 19.57 7.53
N ALA A 158 -1.28 20.04 6.34
CA ALA A 158 -1.82 21.28 5.77
C ALA A 158 -3.37 21.25 5.76
N ASN A 159 -3.99 22.40 6.01
CA ASN A 159 -5.45 22.57 6.07
C ASN A 159 -6.18 21.74 7.14
N GLY A 160 -5.48 21.22 8.15
CA GLY A 160 -6.09 20.49 9.27
C GLY A 160 -6.41 19.02 8.99
N PHE A 161 -6.01 18.52 7.82
CA PHE A 161 -6.10 17.10 7.48
C PHE A 161 -5.32 16.25 8.50
N LEU A 162 -5.80 15.05 8.78
CA LEU A 162 -5.11 14.05 9.59
C LEU A 162 -3.97 13.43 8.80
N ARG A 163 -2.87 13.13 9.49
CA ARG A 163 -1.79 12.31 8.98
C ARG A 163 -1.75 10.94 9.67
N MET A 164 -2.18 9.91 8.95
CA MET A 164 -2.37 8.52 9.41
C MET A 164 -1.05 7.73 9.42
N GLN A 165 -0.01 8.24 10.08
CA GLN A 165 1.30 7.61 10.07
C GLN A 165 1.28 6.24 10.76
N SER A 166 2.09 5.30 10.26
CA SER A 166 2.23 3.95 10.83
C SER A 166 2.58 3.95 12.33
N THR A 167 3.34 4.95 12.81
CA THR A 167 3.67 5.10 14.24
C THR A 167 2.44 5.35 15.12
N VAL A 168 1.44 6.06 14.59
CA VAL A 168 0.17 6.33 15.28
C VAL A 168 -0.75 5.11 15.16
N LEU A 169 -0.85 4.52 13.95
CA LEU A 169 -1.67 3.33 13.71
C LEU A 169 -1.27 2.16 14.62
N LYS A 170 0.04 1.95 14.86
CA LYS A 170 0.55 0.91 15.77
C LYS A 170 0.17 1.10 17.24
N GLN A 171 -0.32 2.28 17.62
CA GLN A 171 -0.74 2.61 18.99
C GLN A 171 -2.25 2.63 19.14
N LEU A 172 -3.01 2.49 18.04
CA LEU A 172 -4.47 2.47 18.05
C LEU A 172 -4.94 1.28 18.90
N PRO A 173 -5.69 1.52 19.99
CA PRO A 173 -6.29 0.45 20.75
C PRO A 173 -7.26 -0.34 19.87
N VAL A 174 -7.29 -1.65 20.06
CA VAL A 174 -8.25 -2.54 19.42
C VAL A 174 -8.94 -3.38 20.49
N PRO A 175 -10.14 -3.91 20.21
CA PRO A 175 -10.79 -4.92 21.04
C PRO A 175 -9.84 -6.09 21.33
N GLN A 176 -10.00 -6.71 22.51
CA GLN A 176 -9.09 -7.75 22.99
C GLN A 176 -9.09 -8.97 22.05
N GLU A 177 -10.21 -9.27 21.41
CA GLU A 177 -10.36 -10.33 20.42
C GLU A 177 -9.49 -10.13 19.17
N PHE A 178 -9.05 -8.91 18.87
CA PHE A 178 -8.16 -8.62 17.75
C PHE A 178 -6.68 -8.57 18.12
N GLY A 179 -6.33 -8.65 19.42
CA GLY A 179 -4.97 -8.43 19.89
C GLY A 179 -4.43 -9.58 20.73
N GLU A 180 -3.18 -9.98 20.47
CA GLU A 180 -2.49 -10.99 21.29
C GLU A 180 -2.14 -10.47 22.70
N SER A 181 -2.05 -9.15 22.88
CA SER A 181 -1.68 -8.49 24.14
C SER A 181 -2.73 -7.48 24.57
N HIS A 182 -2.92 -7.35 25.89
CA HIS A 182 -3.87 -6.40 26.47
C HIS A 182 -3.16 -5.40 27.39
N GLN A 183 -3.49 -4.12 27.28
CA GLN A 183 -3.05 -3.10 28.21
C GLN A 183 -3.94 -3.14 29.46
N ALA A 184 -3.45 -3.73 30.55
CA ALA A 184 -4.09 -3.61 31.86
C ALA A 184 -3.65 -2.30 32.53
N LYS A 185 -4.61 -1.52 33.07
CA LYS A 185 -4.25 -0.52 34.07
C LYS A 185 -3.68 -1.24 35.27
N LEU A 186 -2.47 -0.87 35.70
CA LEU A 186 -2.00 -1.18 37.05
C LEU A 186 -2.99 -0.56 38.04
N THR A 187 -3.93 -1.34 38.55
CA THR A 187 -4.70 -0.94 39.72
C THR A 187 -3.71 -0.80 40.87
N GLU A 188 -3.57 0.42 41.40
CA GLU A 188 -2.79 0.67 42.62
C GLU A 188 -3.32 -0.24 43.73
N LEU A 189 -2.40 -0.99 44.37
CA LEU A 189 -2.64 -1.89 45.50
C LEU A 189 -3.02 -1.11 46.77
#